data_AF-A0A917PV96-F1
#
_entry.id   AF-A0A917PV96-F1
#
_cell.length_a   1.000
_cell.length_b   1.000
_cell.length_c   1.000
_cell.angle_alpha   90.00
_cell.angle_beta   90.00
_cell.angle_gamma   90.00
#
_symmetry.space_group_name_H-M   'P 1'
#
loop_
_entity.id
_entity.type
_entity.pdbx_description
1 polymer ?
#
loop_
_entity_poly.entity_id
_entity_poly.type
_entity_poly.pdbx_seq_one_letter_code
_entity_poly.pdbx_strand_id
1 'polypeptide(L)'
;MPKRQQERDARRAAKRAVKDAERSAKETRSLASSLPREVRPRVDAFADVERARIRRAKDEVGRSPRRARRDARVASARLERMAVRYGTAGGRASSRDASRRGGAPKAIRRQRVQVKQAKSMGVVTGLRTLFVSVFTPTDRKAQQKVAKRRARRVKFGTA
;
A
#
# COMPACT_ATOMS: atom_id res chain seq x y z
N MET A 1 -10.46 -25.68 -35.30
CA MET A 1 -9.13 -25.02 -35.28
C MET A 1 -8.79 -24.49 -33.87
N PRO A 2 -8.40 -25.36 -32.93
CA PRO A 2 -8.20 -25.00 -31.50
C PRO A 2 -7.03 -24.03 -31.25
N LYS A 3 -5.97 -24.07 -32.07
CA LYS A 3 -4.79 -23.18 -31.93
C LYS A 3 -5.15 -21.69 -32.08
N ARG A 4 -6.09 -21.34 -32.96
CA ARG A 4 -6.52 -19.93 -33.18
C ARG A 4 -7.35 -19.38 -32.02
N GLN A 5 -8.15 -20.21 -31.35
CA GLN A 5 -8.91 -19.80 -30.15
C GLN A 5 -7.98 -19.55 -28.96
N GLN A 6 -7.04 -20.47 -28.70
CA GLN A 6 -6.07 -20.32 -27.61
C GLN A 6 -5.22 -19.05 -27.75
N GLU A 7 -4.83 -18.68 -28.96
CA GLU A 7 -4.04 -17.47 -29.21
C GLU A 7 -4.86 -16.20 -29.00
N ARG A 8 -6.13 -16.18 -29.45
CA ARG A 8 -7.08 -15.08 -29.19
C ARG A 8 -7.31 -14.89 -27.69
N ASP A 9 -7.48 -15.98 -26.94
CA ASP A 9 -7.69 -15.92 -25.50
C ASP A 9 -6.43 -15.48 -24.74
N ALA A 10 -5.25 -15.91 -25.20
CA ALA A 10 -3.98 -15.43 -24.66
C ALA A 10 -3.82 -13.91 -24.82
N ARG A 11 -4.15 -13.37 -26.00
CA ARG A 11 -4.12 -11.93 -26.27
C ARG A 11 -5.15 -11.18 -25.41
N ARG A 12 -6.38 -11.70 -25.28
CA ARG A 12 -7.41 -11.11 -24.40
C ARG A 12 -6.97 -11.11 -22.93
N ALA A 13 -6.39 -12.21 -22.44
CA ALA A 13 -5.88 -12.32 -21.09
C ALA A 13 -4.70 -11.36 -20.84
N ALA A 14 -3.81 -11.19 -21.82
CA ALA A 14 -2.71 -10.22 -21.76
C ALA A 14 -3.23 -8.78 -21.68
N LYS A 15 -4.17 -8.40 -22.55
CA LYS A 15 -4.81 -7.07 -22.52
C LYS A 15 -5.49 -6.79 -21.17
N ARG A 16 -6.21 -7.78 -20.61
CA ARG A 16 -6.83 -7.67 -19.28
C ARG A 16 -5.78 -7.45 -18.19
N ALA A 17 -4.69 -8.23 -18.20
CA ALA A 17 -3.61 -8.09 -17.22
C ALA A 17 -2.90 -6.73 -17.29
N VAL A 18 -2.65 -6.21 -18.50
CA VAL A 18 -2.08 -4.86 -18.70
C VAL A 18 -3.01 -3.80 -18.14
N LYS A 19 -4.32 -3.87 -18.44
CA LYS A 19 -5.33 -2.93 -17.92
C LYS A 19 -5.42 -2.96 -16.39
N ASP A 20 -5.31 -4.13 -15.79
CA ASP A 20 -5.29 -4.25 -14.33
C ASP A 20 -4.01 -3.67 -13.73
N ALA A 21 -2.86 -3.86 -14.37
CA ALA A 21 -1.60 -3.25 -13.94
C ALA A 21 -1.64 -1.71 -14.05
N GLU A 22 -2.21 -1.17 -15.13
CA GLU A 22 -2.43 0.27 -15.29
C GLU A 22 -3.34 0.82 -14.16
N ARG A 23 -4.40 0.11 -13.79
CA ARG A 23 -5.25 0.47 -12.64
C ARG A 23 -4.48 0.45 -11.33
N SER A 24 -3.67 -0.59 -11.07
CA SER A 24 -2.78 -0.65 -9.90
C SER A 24 -1.84 0.55 -9.84
N ALA A 25 -1.28 0.98 -10.98
CA ALA A 25 -0.38 2.13 -11.04
C ALA A 25 -1.10 3.47 -10.74
N LYS A 26 -2.37 3.61 -11.13
CA LYS A 26 -3.20 4.78 -10.78
C LYS A 26 -3.55 4.81 -9.29
N GLU A 27 -3.95 3.67 -8.74
CA GLU A 27 -4.26 3.56 -7.30
C GLU A 27 -3.03 3.79 -6.44
N THR A 28 -1.86 3.30 -6.87
CA THR A 28 -0.58 3.51 -6.15
C THR A 28 -0.22 5.00 -6.10
N ARG A 29 -0.40 5.75 -7.20
CA ARG A 29 -0.23 7.21 -7.20
C ARG A 29 -1.16 7.91 -6.23
N SER A 30 -2.41 7.44 -6.17
CA SER A 30 -3.45 7.98 -5.30
C SER A 30 -3.22 7.64 -3.82
N LEU A 31 -2.52 6.53 -3.57
CA LEU A 31 -2.01 6.17 -2.26
C LEU A 31 -0.82 7.07 -1.89
N ALA A 32 0.12 7.29 -2.80
CA ALA A 32 1.28 8.16 -2.61
C ALA A 32 0.89 9.59 -2.16
N SER A 33 -0.14 10.16 -2.78
CA SER A 33 -0.67 11.49 -2.41
C SER A 33 -1.33 11.52 -1.03
N SER A 34 -1.67 10.37 -0.46
CA SER A 34 -2.23 10.26 0.90
C SER A 34 -1.16 10.03 1.97
N LEU A 35 0.08 9.73 1.57
CA LEU A 35 1.22 9.48 2.47
C LEU A 35 1.90 10.79 2.93
N PRO A 36 2.73 10.73 3.99
CA PRO A 36 3.60 11.83 4.40
C PRO A 36 4.57 12.29 3.28
N ARG A 37 4.98 13.57 3.33
CA ARG A 37 5.78 14.20 2.27
C ARG A 37 7.15 13.52 2.09
N GLU A 38 7.70 12.97 3.15
CA GLU A 38 9.03 12.34 3.19
C GLU A 38 9.06 11.00 2.43
N VAL A 39 7.93 10.27 2.45
CA VAL A 39 7.82 8.92 1.87
C VAL A 39 7.33 8.98 0.43
N ARG A 40 6.52 9.99 0.09
CA ARG A 40 5.95 10.21 -1.24
C ARG A 40 6.95 10.09 -2.40
N PRO A 41 8.12 10.76 -2.42
CA PRO A 41 9.03 10.68 -3.57
C PRO A 41 9.57 9.26 -3.81
N ARG A 42 9.77 8.47 -2.74
CA ARG A 42 10.22 7.07 -2.86
C ARG A 42 9.15 6.19 -3.50
N VAL A 43 7.89 6.43 -3.14
CA VAL A 43 6.73 5.74 -3.72
C VAL A 43 6.54 6.10 -5.19
N ASP A 44 6.61 7.40 -5.51
CA ASP A 44 6.41 7.89 -6.87
C ASP A 44 7.53 7.36 -7.80
N ALA A 45 8.79 7.42 -7.38
CA ALA A 45 9.92 6.88 -8.15
C ALA A 45 9.77 5.37 -8.44
N PHE A 46 9.36 4.57 -7.45
CA PHE A 46 9.11 3.14 -7.65
C PHE A 46 7.94 2.90 -8.61
N ALA A 47 6.86 3.66 -8.46
CA ALA A 47 5.69 3.56 -9.32
C ALA A 47 6.03 3.91 -10.78
N ASP A 48 6.91 4.88 -11.03
CA ASP A 48 7.32 5.27 -12.37
C ASP A 48 8.17 4.20 -13.08
N VAL A 49 9.06 3.52 -12.35
CA VAL A 49 9.79 2.35 -12.89
C VAL A 49 8.83 1.24 -13.33
N GLU A 50 7.84 0.91 -12.50
CA GLU A 50 6.87 -0.12 -12.86
C GLU A 50 5.90 0.33 -13.96
N ARG A 51 5.58 1.64 -14.07
CA ARG A 51 4.83 2.18 -15.23
C ARG A 51 5.58 2.01 -16.53
N ALA A 52 6.89 2.26 -16.56
CA ALA A 52 7.69 2.04 -17.74
C ALA A 52 7.64 0.56 -18.19
N ARG A 53 7.66 -0.37 -17.23
CA ARG A 53 7.47 -1.81 -17.51
C ARG A 53 6.08 -2.15 -18.02
N ILE A 54 5.02 -1.54 -17.47
CA ILE A 54 3.66 -1.74 -17.95
C ILE A 54 3.51 -1.23 -19.39
N ARG A 55 4.12 -0.09 -19.74
CA ARG A 55 4.14 0.42 -21.12
C ARG A 55 4.82 -0.58 -22.07
N ARG A 56 6.01 -1.07 -21.73
CA ARG A 56 6.69 -2.11 -22.52
C ARG A 56 5.84 -3.37 -22.68
N ALA A 57 5.21 -3.84 -21.60
CA ALA A 57 4.33 -5.00 -21.64
C ALA A 57 3.09 -4.77 -22.53
N LYS A 58 2.58 -3.54 -22.61
CA LYS A 58 1.48 -3.15 -23.50
C LYS A 58 1.89 -3.26 -24.97
N ASP A 59 3.08 -2.80 -25.31
CA ASP A 59 3.61 -2.85 -26.67
C ASP A 59 3.91 -4.30 -27.10
N GLU A 60 4.30 -5.16 -26.14
CA GLU A 60 4.57 -6.58 -26.38
C GLU A 60 3.32 -7.46 -26.55
N VAL A 61 2.10 -6.98 -26.26
CA VAL A 61 0.86 -7.80 -26.31
C VAL A 61 0.66 -8.45 -27.68
N GLY A 62 1.00 -7.75 -28.76
CA GLY A 62 0.86 -8.26 -30.13
C GLY A 62 1.92 -9.29 -30.51
N ARG A 63 3.15 -9.14 -30.00
CA ARG A 63 4.30 -9.99 -30.35
C ARG A 63 4.40 -11.23 -29.46
N SER A 64 4.20 -11.07 -28.15
CA SER A 64 4.30 -12.16 -27.17
C SER A 64 3.28 -11.98 -26.04
N PRO A 65 2.01 -12.43 -26.24
CA PRO A 65 0.94 -12.21 -25.26
C PRO A 65 1.23 -12.91 -23.92
N ARG A 66 1.93 -14.04 -23.92
CA ARG A 66 2.30 -14.75 -22.69
C ARG A 66 3.31 -13.96 -21.85
N ARG A 67 4.32 -13.38 -22.49
CA ARG A 67 5.34 -12.55 -21.84
C ARG A 67 4.74 -11.25 -21.30
N ALA A 68 4.01 -10.52 -22.14
CA ALA A 68 3.27 -9.32 -21.75
C ALA A 68 2.38 -9.54 -20.52
N ARG A 69 1.64 -10.66 -20.49
CA ARG A 69 0.81 -11.04 -19.34
C ARG A 69 1.63 -11.26 -18.07
N ARG A 70 2.77 -11.96 -18.18
CA ARG A 70 3.67 -12.23 -17.04
C ARG A 70 4.22 -10.93 -16.48
N ASP A 71 4.73 -10.06 -17.35
CA ASP A 71 5.36 -8.80 -16.94
C ASP A 71 4.35 -7.83 -16.33
N ALA A 72 3.16 -7.72 -16.92
CA ALA A 72 2.07 -6.93 -16.34
C ALA A 72 1.65 -7.44 -14.95
N ARG A 73 1.59 -8.77 -14.75
CA ARG A 73 1.28 -9.37 -13.44
C ARG A 73 2.38 -9.10 -12.42
N VAL A 74 3.65 -9.22 -12.82
CA VAL A 74 4.80 -8.93 -11.95
C VAL A 74 4.79 -7.47 -11.53
N ALA A 75 4.59 -6.54 -12.47
CA ALA A 75 4.50 -5.11 -12.17
C ALA A 75 3.35 -4.81 -11.20
N SER A 76 2.16 -5.36 -11.46
CA SER A 76 0.99 -5.20 -10.59
C SER A 76 1.24 -5.75 -9.17
N ALA A 77 1.87 -6.92 -9.04
CA ALA A 77 2.21 -7.49 -7.75
C ALA A 77 3.29 -6.69 -7.00
N ARG A 78 4.27 -6.11 -7.71
CA ARG A 78 5.29 -5.24 -7.12
C ARG A 78 4.68 -3.95 -6.58
N LEU A 79 3.76 -3.34 -7.33
CA LEU A 79 2.98 -2.18 -6.89
C LEU A 79 2.13 -2.51 -5.66
N GLU A 80 1.51 -3.69 -5.61
CA GLU A 80 0.76 -4.12 -4.43
C GLU A 80 1.65 -4.30 -3.20
N ARG A 81 2.81 -4.98 -3.32
CA ARG A 81 3.76 -5.13 -2.19
C ARG A 81 4.25 -3.78 -1.67
N MET A 82 4.51 -2.86 -2.58
CA MET A 82 4.91 -1.50 -2.24
C MET A 82 3.77 -0.80 -1.50
N ALA A 83 2.54 -0.88 -1.99
CA ALA A 83 1.38 -0.33 -1.30
C ALA A 83 1.14 -0.99 0.08
N VAL A 84 1.37 -2.30 0.24
CA VAL A 84 1.29 -2.97 1.56
C VAL A 84 2.32 -2.39 2.54
N ARG A 85 3.57 -2.25 2.07
CA ARG A 85 4.70 -1.77 2.87
C ARG A 85 4.50 -0.35 3.39
N TYR A 86 3.91 0.52 2.57
CA TYR A 86 3.75 1.94 2.90
C TYR A 86 2.32 2.34 3.28
N GLY A 87 1.33 1.50 2.99
CA GLY A 87 -0.09 1.77 3.16
C GLY A 87 -0.70 1.28 4.48
N THR A 88 0.05 0.51 5.28
CA THR A 88 -0.39 0.19 6.65
C THR A 88 0.25 1.16 7.63
N ALA A 89 -0.59 1.91 8.34
CA ALA A 89 -0.16 2.79 9.43
C ALA A 89 0.63 1.96 10.45
N GLY A 90 1.96 2.13 10.48
CA GLY A 90 2.85 1.43 11.40
C GLY A 90 3.61 0.21 10.84
N GLY A 91 3.61 -0.04 9.53
CA GLY A 91 4.54 -0.99 8.90
C GLY A 91 4.35 -2.46 9.32
N ARG A 92 3.19 -2.83 9.89
CA ARG A 92 2.90 -4.18 10.37
C ARG A 92 2.60 -5.19 9.26
N ALA A 93 2.25 -4.74 8.06
CA ALA A 93 1.94 -5.67 6.97
C ALA A 93 3.20 -6.07 6.20
N SER A 94 3.36 -7.39 6.04
CA SER A 94 4.47 -7.98 5.32
C SER A 94 4.18 -7.97 3.83
N SER A 95 5.22 -7.92 2.99
CA SER A 95 5.05 -8.13 1.55
C SER A 95 4.45 -9.51 1.19
N ARG A 96 4.39 -10.43 2.18
CA ARG A 96 3.68 -11.72 2.11
C ARG A 96 2.16 -11.57 2.10
N ASP A 97 1.61 -10.46 2.61
CA ASP A 97 0.17 -10.16 2.65
C ASP A 97 -0.37 -9.63 1.32
N ALA A 98 0.52 -9.35 0.35
CA ALA A 98 0.11 -9.02 -1.00
C ALA A 98 -0.61 -10.23 -1.64
N SER A 99 -1.75 -9.96 -2.28
CA SER A 99 -2.60 -10.98 -2.89
C SER A 99 -1.82 -11.83 -3.90
N ARG A 100 -1.72 -13.13 -3.61
CA ARG A 100 -1.16 -14.13 -4.54
C ARG A 100 -2.10 -14.43 -5.72
N ARG A 101 -3.39 -14.13 -5.60
CA ARG A 101 -4.46 -14.56 -6.54
C ARG A 101 -4.98 -13.45 -7.46
N GLY A 102 -4.24 -12.34 -7.60
CA GLY A 102 -4.71 -11.17 -8.35
C GLY A 102 -5.71 -10.35 -7.54
N GLY A 103 -6.05 -9.16 -8.04
CA GLY A 103 -6.83 -8.17 -7.29
C GLY A 103 -6.01 -7.05 -6.65
N ALA A 104 -4.73 -6.92 -7.01
CA ALA A 104 -3.85 -5.82 -6.62
C ALA A 104 -4.52 -4.43 -6.62
N PRO A 105 -5.30 -4.01 -7.65
CA PRO A 105 -5.95 -2.69 -7.62
C PRO A 105 -6.89 -2.50 -6.43
N LYS A 106 -7.69 -3.54 -6.10
CA LYS A 106 -8.64 -3.50 -4.98
C LYS A 106 -7.88 -3.48 -3.64
N ALA A 107 -6.79 -4.24 -3.52
CA ALA A 107 -5.95 -4.28 -2.34
C ALA A 107 -5.29 -2.91 -2.07
N ILE A 108 -4.69 -2.30 -3.10
CA ILE A 108 -4.10 -0.96 -3.03
C ILE A 108 -5.16 0.08 -2.63
N ARG A 109 -6.38 -0.01 -3.18
CA ARG A 109 -7.50 0.87 -2.81
C ARG A 109 -7.89 0.71 -1.33
N ARG A 110 -7.96 -0.52 -0.81
CA ARG A 110 -8.25 -0.77 0.62
C ARG A 110 -7.18 -0.13 1.52
N GLN A 111 -5.91 -0.27 1.16
CA GLN A 111 -4.81 0.36 1.90
C GLN A 111 -4.89 1.88 1.86
N ARG A 112 -5.22 2.46 0.70
CA ARG A 112 -5.43 3.92 0.61
C ARG A 112 -6.53 4.40 1.57
N VAL A 113 -7.64 3.66 1.68
CA VAL A 113 -8.70 3.99 2.64
C VAL A 113 -8.19 3.89 4.08
N GLN A 114 -7.41 2.86 4.41
CA GLN A 114 -6.79 2.72 5.73
C GLN A 114 -5.83 3.88 6.05
N VAL A 115 -4.98 4.29 5.10
CA VAL A 115 -4.08 5.46 5.27
C VAL A 115 -4.90 6.72 5.52
N LYS A 116 -5.97 6.94 4.74
CA LYS A 116 -6.85 8.11 4.92
C LYS A 116 -7.53 8.12 6.29
N GLN A 117 -8.07 6.98 6.70
CA GLN A 117 -8.70 6.83 8.03
C GLN A 117 -7.69 7.00 9.16
N ALA A 118 -6.48 6.46 9.03
CA ALA A 118 -5.41 6.65 10.01
C ALA A 118 -4.99 8.13 10.10
N LYS A 119 -4.92 8.83 8.96
CA LYS A 119 -4.63 10.26 8.92
C LYS A 119 -5.72 11.08 9.62
N SER A 120 -7.00 10.81 9.37
CA SER A 120 -8.09 11.51 10.05
C SER A 120 -8.14 11.17 11.54
N MET A 121 -7.91 9.91 11.92
CA MET A 121 -7.86 9.51 13.33
C MET A 121 -6.69 10.12 14.06
N GLY A 122 -5.48 10.16 13.48
CA GLY A 122 -4.33 10.83 14.09
C GLY A 122 -4.58 12.31 14.37
N VAL A 123 -5.26 12.99 13.45
CA VAL A 123 -5.66 14.39 13.62
C VAL A 123 -6.74 14.54 14.70
N VAL A 124 -7.79 13.70 14.68
CA VAL A 124 -8.88 13.75 15.68
C VAL A 124 -8.37 13.39 17.07
N THR A 125 -7.52 12.38 17.20
CA THR A 125 -6.93 11.96 18.47
C THR A 125 -5.99 13.04 18.97
N GLY A 126 -5.14 13.60 18.11
CA GLY A 126 -4.24 14.71 18.42
C GLY A 126 -4.98 15.96 18.93
N LEU A 127 -6.04 16.37 18.23
CA LEU A 127 -6.91 17.46 18.66
C LEU A 127 -7.58 17.15 19.99
N ARG A 128 -8.16 15.95 20.16
CA ARG A 128 -8.81 15.56 21.41
C ARG A 128 -7.83 15.49 22.58
N THR A 129 -6.60 15.02 22.37
CA THR A 129 -5.55 15.07 23.41
C THR A 129 -5.10 16.48 23.72
N LEU A 130 -4.99 17.37 22.72
CA LEU A 130 -4.67 18.77 22.96
C LEU A 130 -5.80 19.46 23.72
N PHE A 131 -7.05 19.31 23.30
CA PHE A 131 -8.23 19.83 24.01
C PHE A 131 -8.33 19.29 25.44
N VAL A 132 -8.15 17.98 25.65
CA VAL A 132 -8.13 17.39 27.00
C VAL A 132 -6.95 17.94 27.81
N SER A 133 -5.76 18.06 27.24
CA SER A 133 -4.58 18.60 27.93
C SER A 133 -4.71 20.09 28.29
N VAL A 134 -5.50 20.85 27.54
CA VAL A 134 -5.76 22.28 27.75
C VAL A 134 -6.93 22.50 28.72
N PHE A 135 -8.00 21.70 28.62
CA PHE A 135 -9.21 21.87 29.43
C PHE A 135 -9.25 21.05 30.74
N THR A 136 -8.41 20.03 30.91
CA THR A 136 -8.36 19.25 32.17
C THR A 136 -7.00 19.36 32.85
N PRO A 137 -6.85 20.22 33.88
CA PRO A 137 -5.57 20.43 34.56
C PRO A 137 -5.14 19.27 35.48
N THR A 138 -5.95 18.22 35.59
CA THR A 138 -5.77 17.09 36.53
C THR A 138 -4.84 15.97 36.05
N ASP A 139 -4.47 15.92 34.77
CA ASP A 139 -3.83 14.73 34.19
C ASP A 139 -2.30 14.66 34.35
N ARG A 140 -1.63 15.78 34.67
CA ARG A 140 -0.15 15.77 34.87
C ARG A 140 0.27 14.84 36.02
N LYS A 141 -0.49 14.81 37.12
CA LYS A 141 -0.19 13.96 38.29
C LYS A 141 -0.51 12.48 38.02
N ALA A 142 -1.57 12.19 37.25
CA ALA A 142 -1.94 10.82 36.88
C ALA A 142 -0.95 10.22 35.87
N GLN A 143 -0.55 10.99 34.85
CA GLN A 143 0.44 10.54 33.86
C GLN A 143 1.83 10.31 34.47
N GLN A 144 2.27 11.14 35.42
CA GLN A 144 3.52 10.88 36.16
C GLN A 144 3.46 9.58 36.99
N LYS A 145 2.31 9.29 37.62
CA LYS A 145 2.11 8.02 38.35
C LYS A 145 2.13 6.82 37.41
N VAL A 146 1.48 6.91 36.25
CA VAL A 146 1.46 5.83 35.24
C VAL A 146 2.84 5.63 34.61
N ALA A 147 3.57 6.70 34.30
CA ALA A 147 4.94 6.64 33.78
C ALA A 147 5.90 6.02 34.80
N LYS A 148 5.82 6.41 36.09
CA LYS A 148 6.59 5.77 37.18
C LYS A 148 6.23 4.29 37.36
N ARG A 149 4.95 3.91 37.23
CA ARG A 149 4.50 2.50 37.30
C ARG A 149 5.02 1.67 36.12
N ARG A 150 5.07 2.24 34.91
CA ARG A 150 5.63 1.58 33.72
C ARG A 150 7.15 1.44 33.81
N ALA A 151 7.86 2.46 34.26
CA ALA A 151 9.31 2.39 34.47
C ALA A 151 9.70 1.32 35.50
N ARG A 152 8.90 1.13 36.56
CA ARG A 152 9.10 0.03 37.52
C ARG A 152 8.85 -1.35 36.89
N ARG A 153 7.81 -1.52 36.08
CA ARG A 153 7.56 -2.81 35.39
C ARG A 153 8.66 -3.20 34.40
N VAL A 154 9.31 -2.24 33.76
CA VAL A 154 10.45 -2.52 32.85
C VAL A 154 11.70 -2.93 33.65
N LYS A 155 11.94 -2.34 34.83
CA LYS A 155 13.05 -2.73 35.70
C LYS A 155 12.89 -4.11 36.38
N PHE A 156 11.66 -4.59 36.57
CA PHE A 156 11.38 -5.89 37.19
C PHE A 156 11.03 -7.01 36.18
N GLY A 157 11.09 -6.73 34.87
CA GLY A 157 10.78 -7.69 33.80
C GLY A 157 11.99 -8.14 32.98
N THR A 158 13.20 -8.00 33.54
CA THR A 158 14.43 -8.59 32.98
C THR A 158 15.11 -9.43 34.07
N ALA A 159 14.63 -10.66 34.19
CA ALA A 159 15.33 -11.84 34.72
C ALA A 159 14.63 -13.05 34.09
#